data_AF-A0A8H8T125-F1
#
_entry.id   AF-A0A8H8T125-F1
#
_cell.length_a   1.000
_cell.length_b   1.000
_cell.length_c   1.000
_cell.angle_alpha   90.00
_cell.angle_beta   90.00
_cell.angle_gamma   90.00
#
_symmetry.space_group_name_H-M   'P 1'
#
loop_
_entity.id
_entity.type
_entity.pdbx_description
1 polymer ?
#
loop_
_entity_poly.entity_id
_entity_poly.type
_entity_poly.pdbx_seq_one_letter_code
_entity_poly.pdbx_strand_id
1 'polypeptide(L)'
;MKELLTYAQNANPTEEPGKSSKDDGSELIVTDSLNELEGALRGVIGLPIEILIEVLGYLALPDTLALSRSSKFFRRILMNPTAATLNVWRASIENVPGLPSCPKDLSEPQYAALIYSHHCTVCGTSTSEPMDPYLNTRLCQDCIEKNIVAAEDIKDEVVGVLIPQSPISRLKGGGCCTKTCLRRDKEAMEAWYKELHQRQLSRKEIRSEIGQIGDNLVERVLASEKLDTFPVSELRSIPVSHGQLVVDGDQIYWELSVLGLNLNPGKIELLGMFVRGFCGGQSLNSSSELSRSY
;
A
#
# COMPACT_ATOMS: atom_id res chain seq x y z
N MET A 1 -11.98 7.32 -0.46
CA MET A 1 -11.06 7.07 -1.60
C MET A 1 -10.50 8.35 -2.20
N LYS A 2 -11.37 9.34 -2.51
CA LYS A 2 -10.93 10.67 -2.99
C LYS A 2 -9.81 11.28 -2.13
N GLU A 3 -9.90 11.18 -0.80
CA GLU A 3 -8.85 11.68 0.12
C GLU A 3 -7.50 10.94 0.06
N LEU A 4 -7.46 9.65 -0.31
CA LEU A 4 -6.19 8.91 -0.50
C LEU A 4 -5.46 9.35 -1.78
N LEU A 5 -6.21 9.91 -2.74
CA LEU A 5 -5.68 10.48 -3.98
C LEU A 5 -5.22 11.93 -3.77
N THR A 6 -5.90 12.69 -2.89
CA THR A 6 -5.53 14.07 -2.52
C THR A 6 -4.22 14.16 -1.74
N TYR A 7 -3.84 13.09 -1.02
CA TYR A 7 -2.61 13.00 -0.22
C TYR A 7 -1.31 13.32 -1.00
N ALA A 8 -1.30 13.07 -2.31
CA ALA A 8 -0.09 13.17 -3.15
C ALA A 8 0.20 14.58 -3.71
N GLN A 9 -0.71 15.56 -3.61
CA GLN A 9 -0.48 16.89 -4.19
C GLN A 9 0.44 17.78 -3.33
N ASN A 10 0.78 17.37 -2.10
CA ASN A 10 1.46 18.21 -1.12
C ASN A 10 2.80 17.67 -0.60
N ALA A 11 3.32 16.56 -1.15
CA ALA A 11 4.59 15.99 -0.71
C ALA A 11 5.71 16.28 -1.73
N ASN A 12 6.29 17.49 -1.65
CA ASN A 12 7.58 17.79 -2.26
C ASN A 12 8.54 18.20 -1.12
N PRO A 13 9.70 17.54 -0.92
CA PRO A 13 10.55 17.79 0.23
C PRO A 13 11.63 18.80 -0.10
N THR A 14 11.58 19.98 0.52
CA THR A 14 12.81 20.75 0.79
C THR A 14 12.54 21.79 1.88
N GLU A 15 13.39 21.75 2.91
CA GLU A 15 13.73 22.77 3.92
C GLU A 15 13.50 22.37 5.39
N GLU A 16 14.62 22.19 6.09
CA GLU A 16 14.82 22.41 7.54
C GLU A 16 15.87 23.55 7.69
N PRO A 17 16.08 24.21 8.85
CA PRO A 17 15.47 24.01 10.18
C PRO A 17 15.03 25.31 10.94
N GLY A 18 14.32 25.17 12.08
CA GLY A 18 14.24 26.28 13.06
C GLY A 18 13.24 26.20 14.24
N LYS A 19 13.64 25.54 15.34
CA LYS A 19 13.35 25.78 16.79
C LYS A 19 11.90 25.97 17.35
N SER A 20 11.57 25.00 18.21
CA SER A 20 10.85 25.02 19.52
C SER A 20 9.56 25.83 19.71
N SER A 21 8.47 25.14 20.08
CA SER A 21 7.70 25.36 21.32
C SER A 21 6.50 24.40 21.46
N LYS A 22 6.48 23.68 22.60
CA LYS A 22 5.34 23.07 23.33
C LYS A 22 4.37 22.12 22.60
N ASP A 23 4.60 20.85 22.93
CA ASP A 23 3.76 19.68 22.78
C ASP A 23 2.54 19.77 23.72
N ASP A 24 1.34 19.96 23.14
CA ASP A 24 0.04 20.01 23.85
C ASP A 24 -1.10 19.43 22.98
N GLY A 25 -0.73 18.78 21.86
CA GLY A 25 -1.68 18.32 20.82
C GLY A 25 -1.99 16.82 20.87
N SER A 26 -1.15 16.02 21.54
CA SER A 26 -1.28 14.57 21.61
C SER A 26 -2.33 14.11 22.64
N GLU A 27 -2.45 14.82 23.76
CA GLU A 27 -3.34 14.46 24.87
C GLU A 27 -4.84 14.70 24.54
N LEU A 28 -5.14 15.75 23.77
CA LEU A 28 -6.51 16.09 23.36
C LEU A 28 -7.11 15.15 22.30
N ILE A 29 -6.28 14.42 21.54
CA ILE A 29 -6.74 13.55 20.43
C ILE A 29 -7.21 12.18 20.95
N VAL A 30 -6.58 11.71 22.02
CA VAL A 30 -6.81 10.38 22.60
C VAL A 30 -8.13 10.36 23.39
N THR A 31 -8.49 11.44 24.07
CA THR A 31 -9.64 11.51 24.99
C THR A 31 -10.99 11.42 24.30
N ASP A 32 -11.19 12.09 23.16
CA ASP A 32 -12.46 12.07 22.42
C ASP A 32 -12.76 10.71 21.77
N SER A 33 -11.72 9.99 21.31
CA SER A 33 -11.91 8.67 20.66
C SER A 33 -12.13 7.55 21.68
N LEU A 34 -11.62 7.67 22.90
CA LEU A 34 -11.70 6.63 23.94
C LEU A 34 -13.11 6.45 24.54
N ASN A 35 -13.97 7.46 24.45
CA ASN A 35 -15.30 7.44 25.07
C ASN A 35 -16.33 6.63 24.27
N GLU A 36 -16.06 6.31 23.00
CA GLU A 36 -16.96 5.52 22.13
C GLU A 36 -16.52 4.05 21.95
N LEU A 37 -15.43 3.62 22.60
CA LEU A 37 -14.81 2.31 22.39
C LEU A 37 -15.03 1.37 23.59
N GLU A 38 -15.77 0.29 23.38
CA GLU A 38 -15.92 -0.79 24.36
C GLU A 38 -14.96 -1.96 24.06
N GLY A 39 -14.51 -2.66 25.11
CA GLY A 39 -13.70 -3.88 24.99
C GLY A 39 -12.20 -3.64 24.70
N ALA A 40 -11.54 -4.67 24.16
CA ALA A 40 -10.08 -4.74 24.03
C ALA A 40 -9.45 -3.63 23.16
N LEU A 41 -10.22 -3.03 22.24
CA LEU A 41 -9.76 -1.91 21.41
C LEU A 41 -9.42 -0.67 22.24
N ARG A 42 -10.08 -0.47 23.38
CA ARG A 42 -9.76 0.63 24.30
C ARG A 42 -8.36 0.49 24.89
N GLY A 43 -7.93 -0.74 25.18
CA GLY A 43 -6.58 -1.04 25.67
C GLY A 43 -5.51 -0.76 24.62
N VAL A 44 -5.77 -1.12 23.36
CA VAL A 44 -4.83 -0.88 22.24
C VAL A 44 -4.73 0.61 21.90
N ILE A 45 -5.85 1.33 21.90
CA ILE A 45 -5.91 2.76 21.54
C ILE A 45 -5.35 3.65 22.67
N GLY A 46 -5.31 3.15 23.90
CA GLY A 46 -4.67 3.81 25.04
C GLY A 46 -3.15 3.61 25.14
N LEU A 47 -2.52 2.84 24.24
CA LEU A 47 -1.06 2.67 24.22
C LEU A 47 -0.35 3.95 23.76
N PRO A 48 0.89 4.21 24.23
CA PRO A 48 1.74 5.23 23.62
C PRO A 48 1.89 5.01 22.11
N ILE A 49 1.90 6.09 21.34
CA ILE A 49 1.90 6.03 19.88
C ILE A 49 3.10 5.25 19.32
N GLU A 50 4.25 5.31 19.98
CA GLU A 50 5.48 4.61 19.60
C GLU A 50 5.29 3.10 19.67
N ILE A 51 4.65 2.61 20.74
CA ILE A 51 4.34 1.18 20.91
C ILE A 51 3.30 0.75 19.89
N LEU A 52 2.30 1.60 19.63
CA LEU A 52 1.30 1.33 18.62
C LEU A 52 1.93 1.21 17.22
N ILE A 53 2.82 2.13 16.84
CA ILE A 53 3.54 2.08 15.57
C ILE A 53 4.38 0.81 15.45
N GLU A 54 5.09 0.41 16.52
CA GLU A 54 5.86 -0.84 16.54
C GLU A 54 4.95 -2.04 16.29
N VAL A 55 3.79 -2.12 16.97
CA VAL A 55 2.81 -3.21 16.75
C VAL A 55 2.29 -3.21 15.32
N LEU A 56 1.96 -2.03 14.77
CA LEU A 56 1.48 -1.88 13.40
C LEU A 56 2.53 -2.30 12.36
N GLY A 57 3.82 -2.17 12.67
CA GLY A 57 4.93 -2.60 11.81
C GLY A 57 4.99 -4.11 11.56
N TYR A 58 4.30 -4.92 12.37
CA TYR A 58 4.20 -6.37 12.18
C TYR A 58 3.05 -6.80 11.26
N LEU A 59 2.17 -5.88 10.87
CA LEU A 59 1.03 -6.21 10.01
C LEU A 59 1.48 -6.44 8.57
N ALA A 60 0.82 -7.36 7.86
CA ALA A 60 0.97 -7.48 6.43
C ALA A 60 0.25 -6.32 5.70
N LEU A 61 0.70 -5.98 4.49
CA LEU A 61 0.12 -4.89 3.70
C LEU A 61 -1.41 -4.88 3.58
N PRO A 62 -2.11 -6.01 3.33
CA PRO A 62 -3.58 -6.03 3.28
C PRO A 62 -4.22 -5.68 4.63
N ASP A 63 -3.62 -6.10 5.74
CA ASP A 63 -4.13 -5.87 7.10
C ASP A 63 -3.93 -4.40 7.50
N THR A 64 -2.77 -3.82 7.21
CA THR A 64 -2.51 -2.38 7.40
C THR A 64 -3.52 -1.54 6.63
N LEU A 65 -3.81 -1.92 5.37
CA LEU A 65 -4.82 -1.25 4.56
C LEU A 65 -6.22 -1.41 5.14
N ALA A 66 -6.61 -2.62 5.55
CA ALA A 66 -7.92 -2.87 6.14
C ALA A 66 -8.11 -2.07 7.44
N LEU A 67 -7.10 -2.07 8.30
CA LEU A 67 -7.10 -1.34 9.58
C LEU A 67 -7.24 0.18 9.37
N SER A 68 -6.51 0.73 8.40
CA SER A 68 -6.62 2.15 8.03
C SER A 68 -8.03 2.55 7.54
N ARG A 69 -8.85 1.58 7.11
CA ARG A 69 -10.20 1.79 6.59
C ARG A 69 -11.29 1.50 7.63
N SER A 70 -11.03 0.63 8.59
CA SER A 70 -12.02 0.23 9.62
C SER A 70 -12.13 1.20 10.79
N SER A 71 -11.10 2.00 11.06
CA SER A 71 -11.05 2.91 12.22
C SER A 71 -10.57 4.31 11.85
N LYS A 72 -11.30 5.34 12.30
CA LYS A 72 -10.91 6.75 12.14
C LYS A 72 -9.60 7.07 12.86
N PHE A 73 -9.35 6.44 14.01
CA PHE A 73 -8.13 6.60 14.78
C PHE A 73 -6.92 6.06 14.01
N PHE A 74 -6.99 4.78 13.59
CA PHE A 74 -5.90 4.18 12.80
C PHE A 74 -5.73 4.85 11.44
N ARG A 75 -6.82 5.29 10.79
CA ARG A 75 -6.75 6.12 9.58
C ARG A 75 -5.91 7.37 9.82
N ARG A 76 -6.18 8.11 10.90
CA ARG A 76 -5.47 9.36 11.21
C ARG A 76 -3.98 9.13 11.43
N ILE A 77 -3.61 8.00 12.03
CA ILE A 77 -2.20 7.63 12.26
C ILE A 77 -1.55 7.16 10.96
N LEU A 78 -2.09 6.11 10.33
CA LEU A 78 -1.48 5.46 9.17
C LEU A 78 -1.44 6.35 7.93
N MET A 79 -2.32 7.33 7.83
CA MET A 79 -2.35 8.29 6.72
C MET A 79 -1.65 9.61 7.04
N ASN A 80 -0.97 9.74 8.17
CA ASN A 80 -0.12 10.89 8.47
C ASN A 80 1.31 10.62 7.96
N PRO A 81 1.93 11.49 7.13
CA PRO A 81 3.26 11.28 6.56
C PRO A 81 4.35 11.55 7.60
N THR A 82 4.62 10.59 8.48
CA THR A 82 5.76 10.65 9.40
C THR A 82 6.76 9.56 9.04
N ALA A 83 8.03 9.72 9.42
CA ALA A 83 9.03 8.67 9.20
C ALA A 83 8.61 7.32 9.82
N ALA A 84 7.98 7.37 10.98
CA ALA A 84 7.50 6.20 11.72
C ALA A 84 6.37 5.47 10.96
N THR A 85 5.39 6.20 10.44
CA THR A 85 4.26 5.63 9.69
C THR A 85 4.68 5.14 8.29
N LEU A 86 5.61 5.81 7.62
CA LEU A 86 6.20 5.31 6.37
C LEU A 86 6.92 3.98 6.59
N ASN A 87 7.65 3.83 7.71
CA ASN A 87 8.28 2.58 8.07
C ASN A 87 7.27 1.45 8.31
N VAL A 88 6.10 1.74 8.91
CA VAL A 88 5.00 0.76 9.04
C VAL A 88 4.56 0.26 7.68
N TRP A 89 4.32 1.15 6.72
CA TRP A 89 3.89 0.72 5.39
C TRP A 89 4.96 -0.08 4.65
N ARG A 90 6.23 0.32 4.74
CA ARG A 90 7.37 -0.41 4.14
C ARG A 90 7.54 -1.79 4.76
N ALA A 91 7.55 -1.87 6.09
CA ALA A 91 7.58 -3.15 6.79
C ALA A 91 6.40 -4.04 6.38
N SER A 92 5.20 -3.45 6.23
CA SER A 92 4.03 -4.22 5.81
C SER A 92 4.12 -4.78 4.39
N ILE A 93 4.84 -4.11 3.48
CA ILE A 93 5.17 -4.66 2.14
C ILE A 93 6.14 -5.84 2.29
N GLU A 94 7.20 -5.69 3.10
CA GLU A 94 8.21 -6.73 3.34
C GLU A 94 7.63 -7.97 4.04
N ASN A 95 6.60 -7.79 4.86
CA ASN A 95 5.85 -8.86 5.51
C ASN A 95 5.03 -9.71 4.53
N VAL A 96 4.91 -9.32 3.25
CA VAL A 96 4.25 -10.12 2.20
C VAL A 96 5.31 -10.79 1.33
N PRO A 97 5.54 -12.12 1.48
CA PRO A 97 6.56 -12.82 0.72
C PRO A 97 6.38 -12.68 -0.80
N GLY A 98 7.45 -12.31 -1.49
CA GLY A 98 7.49 -12.17 -2.95
C GLY A 98 6.82 -10.92 -3.51
N LEU A 99 6.18 -10.08 -2.68
CA LEU A 99 5.62 -8.82 -3.14
C LEU A 99 6.76 -7.84 -3.49
N PRO A 100 6.78 -7.25 -4.69
CA PRO A 100 7.82 -6.27 -5.02
C PRO A 100 7.67 -5.00 -4.20
N SER A 101 8.79 -4.29 -4.01
CA SER A 101 8.83 -2.98 -3.37
C SER A 101 7.88 -1.98 -4.06
N CYS A 102 7.36 -1.03 -3.29
CA CYS A 102 6.53 0.05 -3.83
C CYS A 102 7.30 0.81 -4.94
N PRO A 103 6.72 0.96 -6.14
CA PRO A 103 7.26 1.83 -7.18
C PRO A 103 7.41 3.27 -6.70
N LYS A 104 8.41 4.01 -7.22
CA LYS A 104 8.71 5.40 -6.81
C LYS A 104 7.60 6.40 -7.13
N ASP A 105 6.77 6.09 -8.12
CA ASP A 105 5.65 6.93 -8.57
C ASP A 105 4.37 6.69 -7.77
N LEU A 106 4.39 5.81 -6.78
CA LEU A 106 3.30 5.52 -5.86
C LEU A 106 3.74 5.72 -4.41
N SER A 107 2.82 6.19 -3.57
CA SER A 107 2.99 6.05 -2.13
C SER A 107 2.63 4.63 -1.68
N GLU A 108 3.21 4.16 -0.58
CA GLU A 108 2.95 2.81 -0.07
C GLU A 108 1.44 2.56 0.24
N PRO A 109 0.66 3.52 0.79
CA PRO A 109 -0.79 3.37 0.91
C PRO A 109 -1.53 3.26 -0.44
N GLN A 110 -1.07 3.98 -1.46
CA GLN A 110 -1.64 3.90 -2.82
C GLN A 110 -1.34 2.53 -3.44
N TYR A 111 -0.10 2.06 -3.28
CA TYR A 111 0.33 0.74 -3.72
C TYR A 111 -0.49 -0.37 -3.06
N ALA A 112 -0.67 -0.31 -1.74
CA ALA A 112 -1.55 -1.21 -1.01
C ALA A 112 -2.98 -1.20 -1.57
N ALA A 113 -3.54 -0.01 -1.80
CA ALA A 113 -4.88 0.13 -2.35
C ALA A 113 -4.99 -0.42 -3.78
N LEU A 114 -3.99 -0.22 -4.62
CA LEU A 114 -3.97 -0.74 -5.99
C LEU A 114 -3.96 -2.26 -6.03
N ILE A 115 -3.12 -2.88 -5.19
CA ILE A 115 -2.99 -4.35 -5.10
C ILE A 115 -4.25 -4.97 -4.49
N TYR A 116 -4.69 -4.48 -3.32
CA TYR A 116 -5.66 -5.18 -2.49
C TYR A 116 -7.09 -4.63 -2.55
N SER A 117 -7.34 -3.49 -3.21
CA SER A 117 -8.69 -2.93 -3.32
C SER A 117 -9.31 -3.06 -4.71
N HIS A 118 -10.64 -3.13 -4.74
CA HIS A 118 -11.45 -3.27 -5.96
C HIS A 118 -12.14 -1.98 -6.35
N HIS A 119 -11.39 -0.88 -6.43
CA HIS A 119 -11.98 0.41 -6.74
C HIS A 119 -11.18 1.11 -7.81
N CYS A 120 -11.88 1.89 -8.62
CA CYS A 120 -11.27 2.68 -9.64
C CYS A 120 -10.40 3.79 -9.02
N THR A 121 -9.14 3.87 -9.46
CA THR A 121 -8.17 4.88 -9.03
C THR A 121 -8.63 6.31 -9.37
N VAL A 122 -9.48 6.49 -10.38
CA VAL A 122 -9.94 7.83 -10.81
C VAL A 122 -11.25 8.23 -10.13
N CYS A 123 -12.31 7.44 -10.30
CA CYS A 123 -13.64 7.81 -9.81
C CYS A 123 -13.98 7.25 -8.41
N GLY A 124 -13.24 6.24 -7.95
CA GLY A 124 -13.47 5.57 -6.67
C GLY A 124 -14.60 4.56 -6.65
N THR A 125 -15.31 4.34 -7.76
CA THR A 125 -16.37 3.32 -7.87
C THR A 125 -15.76 1.92 -7.78
N SER A 126 -16.48 0.98 -7.17
CA SER A 126 -16.03 -0.42 -7.15
C SER A 126 -15.95 -0.99 -8.58
N THR A 127 -14.94 -1.80 -8.83
CA THR A 127 -14.70 -2.40 -10.14
C THR A 127 -14.05 -3.78 -10.00
N SER A 128 -14.47 -4.72 -10.86
CA SER A 128 -13.85 -6.03 -11.03
C SER A 128 -12.66 -6.02 -11.98
N GLU A 129 -12.45 -4.90 -12.70
CA GLU A 129 -11.30 -4.76 -13.60
C GLU A 129 -9.99 -4.99 -12.86
N PRO A 130 -9.02 -5.71 -13.46
CA PRO A 130 -7.72 -5.94 -12.86
C PRO A 130 -6.95 -4.62 -12.69
N MET A 131 -5.93 -4.65 -11.83
CA MET A 131 -4.94 -3.58 -11.80
C MET A 131 -4.10 -3.70 -13.07
N ASP A 132 -3.78 -2.55 -13.66
CA ASP A 132 -2.75 -2.42 -14.67
C ASP A 132 -1.46 -1.93 -13.98
N PRO A 133 -0.47 -2.81 -13.76
CA PRO A 133 0.77 -2.44 -13.08
C PRO A 133 1.64 -1.51 -13.94
N TYR A 134 1.60 -1.64 -15.27
CA TYR A 134 2.34 -0.75 -16.17
C TYR A 134 1.82 0.70 -16.11
N LEU A 135 0.51 0.87 -15.94
CA LEU A 135 -0.13 2.18 -15.77
C LEU A 135 -0.31 2.58 -14.29
N ASN A 136 0.06 1.72 -13.34
CA ASN A 136 -0.14 1.90 -11.90
C ASN A 136 -1.57 2.35 -11.53
N THR A 137 -2.56 1.72 -12.17
CA THR A 137 -3.97 2.12 -12.04
C THR A 137 -4.92 0.93 -12.07
N ARG A 138 -6.09 1.09 -11.47
CA ARG A 138 -7.25 0.23 -11.70
C ARG A 138 -8.36 1.12 -12.22
N LEU A 139 -8.85 0.89 -13.43
CA LEU A 139 -9.88 1.75 -14.03
C LEU A 139 -11.17 0.96 -14.21
N CYS A 140 -12.31 1.53 -13.84
CA CYS A 140 -13.59 1.00 -14.31
C CYS A 140 -13.73 1.27 -15.82
N GLN A 141 -14.65 0.58 -16.48
CA GLN A 141 -14.85 0.69 -17.92
C GLN A 141 -15.07 2.14 -18.40
N ASP A 142 -15.87 2.91 -17.69
CA ASP A 142 -16.12 4.33 -18.02
C ASP A 142 -14.85 5.18 -17.93
N CYS A 143 -13.99 4.88 -16.96
CA CYS A 143 -12.72 5.57 -16.79
C CYS A 143 -11.69 5.12 -17.82
N ILE A 144 -11.72 3.86 -18.29
CA ILE A 144 -10.88 3.39 -19.39
C ILE A 144 -11.19 4.23 -20.64
N GLU A 145 -12.46 4.35 -21.03
CA GLU A 145 -12.86 5.10 -22.24
C GLU A 145 -12.44 6.58 -22.19
N LYS A 146 -12.43 7.18 -21.00
CA LYS A 146 -12.09 8.58 -20.82
C LYS A 146 -10.58 8.82 -20.72
N ASN A 147 -9.86 7.93 -20.03
CA ASN A 147 -8.49 8.19 -19.59
C ASN A 147 -7.43 7.35 -20.31
N ILE A 148 -7.81 6.37 -21.13
CA ILE A 148 -6.87 5.55 -21.90
C ILE A 148 -6.89 6.00 -23.37
N VAL A 149 -5.73 6.00 -24.00
CA VAL A 149 -5.54 6.30 -25.42
C VAL A 149 -4.61 5.27 -26.05
N ALA A 150 -4.70 5.09 -27.37
CA ALA A 150 -3.78 4.22 -28.09
C ALA A 150 -2.40 4.87 -28.14
N ALA A 151 -1.34 4.08 -27.90
CA ALA A 151 0.03 4.58 -28.04
C ALA A 151 0.34 5.01 -29.49
N GLU A 152 -0.36 4.42 -30.46
CA GLU A 152 -0.30 4.78 -31.89
C GLU A 152 -0.77 6.22 -32.16
N ASP A 153 -1.57 6.82 -31.28
CA ASP A 153 -2.00 8.22 -31.41
C ASP A 153 -0.88 9.21 -31.05
N ILE A 154 0.27 8.74 -30.59
CA ILE A 154 1.43 9.56 -30.25
C ILE A 154 2.28 9.72 -31.51
N LYS A 155 2.29 10.93 -32.07
CA LYS A 155 2.97 11.22 -33.35
C LYS A 155 4.48 11.36 -33.21
N ASP A 156 4.94 11.83 -32.05
CA ASP A 156 6.35 12.08 -31.80
C ASP A 156 7.00 10.83 -31.18
N GLU A 157 8.04 10.32 -31.83
CA GLU A 157 8.70 9.07 -31.46
C GLU A 157 9.40 9.18 -30.09
N VAL A 158 10.00 10.33 -29.77
CA VAL A 158 10.68 10.56 -28.49
C VAL A 158 9.66 10.55 -27.36
N VAL A 159 8.55 11.27 -27.56
CA VAL A 159 7.42 11.26 -26.61
C VAL A 159 6.89 9.85 -26.42
N GLY A 160 6.71 9.10 -27.51
CA GLY A 160 6.18 7.73 -27.47
C GLY A 160 7.02 6.78 -26.61
N VAL A 161 8.34 6.85 -26.72
CA VAL A 161 9.27 5.97 -25.96
C VAL A 161 9.36 6.34 -24.48
N LEU A 162 9.06 7.59 -24.11
CA LEU A 162 9.20 8.09 -22.74
C LEU A 162 7.91 7.99 -21.90
N ILE A 163 6.81 7.53 -22.47
CA ILE A 163 5.53 7.38 -21.76
C ILE A 163 5.37 5.92 -21.27
N PRO A 164 4.88 5.69 -20.03
CA PRO A 164 4.44 4.37 -19.59
C PRO A 164 3.33 3.82 -20.49
N GLN A 165 3.60 2.68 -21.12
CA GLN A 165 2.64 1.98 -21.99
C GLN A 165 2.30 0.62 -21.41
N SER A 166 1.07 0.18 -21.64
CA SER A 166 0.54 -1.10 -21.17
C SER A 166 0.04 -1.98 -22.31
N PRO A 167 0.31 -3.29 -22.27
CA PRO A 167 -0.34 -4.28 -23.11
C PRO A 167 -1.67 -4.82 -22.53
N ILE A 168 -2.03 -4.44 -21.29
CA ILE A 168 -3.15 -5.01 -20.52
C ILE A 168 -4.40 -4.15 -20.64
N SER A 169 -4.31 -2.83 -20.44
CA SER A 169 -5.47 -1.93 -20.57
C SER A 169 -5.91 -1.85 -22.03
N ARG A 170 -7.17 -2.25 -22.30
CA ARG A 170 -7.73 -2.27 -23.67
C ARG A 170 -8.89 -1.30 -23.83
N LEU A 171 -8.87 -0.56 -24.93
CA LEU A 171 -10.01 0.23 -25.39
C LEU A 171 -11.09 -0.69 -25.96
N LYS A 172 -12.37 -0.33 -25.78
CA LYS A 172 -13.47 -1.04 -26.45
C LYS A 172 -13.29 -0.94 -27.96
N GLY A 173 -13.24 -2.09 -28.64
CA GLY A 173 -13.08 -2.16 -30.09
C GLY A 173 -11.65 -1.95 -30.61
N GLY A 174 -10.64 -1.85 -29.72
CA GLY A 174 -9.24 -1.83 -30.12
C GLY A 174 -8.76 -3.20 -30.63
N GLY A 175 -7.78 -3.18 -31.55
CA GLY A 175 -7.09 -4.40 -32.00
C GLY A 175 -6.37 -5.10 -30.85
N CYS A 176 -6.15 -6.41 -30.96
CA CYS A 176 -5.59 -7.24 -29.88
C CYS A 176 -4.13 -6.95 -29.50
N CYS A 177 -3.43 -6.05 -30.21
CA CYS A 177 -2.00 -5.78 -30.07
C CYS A 177 -1.64 -4.30 -29.81
N THR A 178 -2.62 -3.40 -29.72
CA THR A 178 -2.35 -1.97 -29.54
C THR A 178 -1.97 -1.70 -28.08
N LYS A 179 -0.72 -1.27 -27.85
CA LYS A 179 -0.31 -0.73 -26.55
C LYS A 179 -1.11 0.52 -26.23
N THR A 180 -1.43 0.72 -24.97
CA THR A 180 -2.18 1.90 -24.52
C THR A 180 -1.41 2.68 -23.46
N CYS A 181 -1.76 3.94 -23.27
CA CYS A 181 -1.21 4.76 -22.20
C CYS A 181 -2.30 5.62 -21.57
N LEU A 182 -1.97 6.20 -20.41
CA LEU A 182 -2.85 7.18 -19.78
C LEU A 182 -2.82 8.49 -20.56
N ARG A 183 -4.00 9.04 -20.86
CA ARG A 183 -4.19 10.34 -21.50
C ARG A 183 -3.40 11.44 -20.78
N ARG A 184 -3.46 11.47 -19.45
CA ARG A 184 -2.73 12.43 -18.62
C ARG A 184 -1.21 12.37 -18.84
N ASP A 185 -0.65 11.16 -19.03
CA ASP A 185 0.80 10.97 -19.17
C ASP A 185 1.23 11.35 -20.59
N LYS A 186 0.40 11.05 -21.60
CA LYS A 186 0.58 11.56 -22.97
C LYS A 186 0.60 13.08 -23.01
N GLU A 187 -0.44 13.71 -22.45
CA GLU A 187 -0.58 15.18 -22.47
C GLU A 187 0.58 15.86 -21.73
N ALA A 188 0.99 15.31 -20.57
CA ALA A 188 2.12 15.82 -19.81
C ALA A 188 3.44 15.70 -20.59
N MET A 189 3.70 14.57 -21.24
CA MET A 189 4.93 14.37 -22.01
C MET A 189 4.98 15.22 -23.28
N GLU A 190 3.85 15.36 -23.99
CA GLU A 190 3.76 16.26 -25.14
C GLU A 190 3.98 17.73 -24.73
N ALA A 191 3.46 18.14 -23.58
CA ALA A 191 3.69 19.48 -23.04
C ALA A 191 5.16 19.69 -22.67
N TRP A 192 5.76 18.76 -21.93
CA TRP A 192 7.18 18.79 -21.58
C TRP A 192 8.06 18.84 -22.81
N TYR A 193 7.79 18.03 -23.84
CA TYR A 193 8.58 18.01 -25.06
C TYR A 193 8.50 19.33 -25.83
N LYS A 194 7.31 19.95 -25.89
CA LYS A 194 7.13 21.29 -26.48
C LYS A 194 7.93 22.35 -25.72
N GLU A 195 7.90 22.30 -24.39
CA GLU A 195 8.64 23.22 -23.54
C GLU A 195 10.16 23.01 -23.68
N LEU A 196 10.62 21.77 -23.74
CA LEU A 196 12.02 21.41 -23.94
C LEU A 196 12.62 22.07 -25.20
N HIS A 197 11.86 22.12 -26.30
CA HIS A 197 12.27 22.80 -27.53
C HIS A 197 12.32 24.33 -27.41
N GLN A 198 11.55 24.91 -26.48
CA GLN A 198 11.57 26.35 -26.21
C GLN A 198 12.70 26.74 -25.27
N ARG A 199 13.06 25.84 -24.35
CA ARG A 199 14.19 26.02 -23.44
C ARG A 199 15.48 25.93 -24.28
N GLN A 200 16.26 27.01 -24.31
CA GLN A 200 17.55 27.05 -25.03
C GLN A 200 18.64 26.24 -24.31
N LEU A 201 18.40 24.95 -24.11
CA LEU A 201 19.26 24.05 -23.37
C LEU A 201 20.40 23.52 -24.23
N SER A 202 21.51 23.23 -23.58
CA SER A 202 22.60 22.48 -24.19
C SER A 202 22.18 21.04 -24.45
N ARG A 203 22.84 20.39 -25.42
CA ARG A 203 22.65 18.95 -25.70
C ARG A 203 22.90 18.06 -24.47
N LYS A 204 23.77 18.50 -23.56
CA LYS A 204 24.11 17.75 -22.34
C LYS A 204 22.94 17.78 -21.35
N GLU A 205 22.31 18.93 -21.17
CA GLU A 205 21.12 19.09 -20.29
C GLU A 205 19.94 18.30 -20.83
N ILE A 206 19.65 18.40 -22.14
CA ILE A 206 18.58 17.63 -22.79
C ILE A 206 18.78 16.13 -22.58
N ARG A 207 20.00 15.62 -22.79
CA ARG A 207 20.32 14.19 -22.57
C ARG A 207 20.12 13.79 -21.11
N SER A 208 20.48 14.65 -20.17
CA SER A 208 20.33 14.37 -18.74
C SER A 208 18.86 14.26 -18.35
N GLU A 209 18.00 15.16 -18.83
CA GLU A 209 16.56 15.13 -18.54
C GLU A 209 15.90 13.89 -19.17
N ILE A 210 16.18 13.61 -20.45
CA ILE A 210 15.69 12.40 -21.13
C ILE A 210 16.16 11.14 -20.40
N GLY A 211 17.44 11.11 -19.98
CA GLY A 211 18.00 10.00 -19.24
C GLY A 211 17.25 9.74 -17.93
N GLN A 212 16.97 10.78 -17.16
CA GLN A 212 16.25 10.65 -15.90
C GLN A 212 14.80 10.15 -16.09
N ILE A 213 14.10 10.64 -17.12
CA ILE A 213 12.76 10.15 -17.46
C ILE A 213 12.83 8.67 -17.89
N GLY A 214 13.80 8.32 -18.73
CA GLY A 214 14.02 6.95 -19.19
C GLY A 214 14.32 5.99 -18.04
N ASP A 215 15.20 6.37 -17.11
CA ASP A 215 15.55 5.55 -15.95
C ASP A 215 14.32 5.28 -15.06
N ASN A 216 13.50 6.30 -14.81
CA ASN A 216 12.23 6.15 -14.08
C ASN A 216 11.25 5.21 -14.79
N LEU A 217 11.16 5.29 -16.12
CA LEU A 217 10.31 4.41 -16.91
C LEU A 217 10.80 2.95 -16.85
N VAL A 218 12.11 2.72 -16.97
CA VAL A 218 12.71 1.38 -16.87
C VAL A 218 12.42 0.77 -15.50
N GLU A 219 12.65 1.51 -14.42
CA GLU A 219 12.33 1.03 -13.06
C GLU A 219 10.85 0.64 -12.92
N ARG A 220 9.95 1.45 -13.48
CA ARG A 220 8.51 1.17 -13.47
C ARG A 220 8.16 -0.09 -14.24
N VAL A 221 8.72 -0.29 -15.44
CA VAL A 221 8.49 -1.50 -16.25
C VAL A 221 8.97 -2.74 -15.49
N LEU A 222 10.17 -2.69 -14.91
CA LEU A 222 10.73 -3.81 -14.13
C LEU A 222 9.87 -4.13 -12.89
N ALA A 223 9.34 -3.13 -12.21
CA ALA A 223 8.41 -3.35 -11.09
C ALA A 223 7.08 -3.93 -11.57
N SER A 224 6.61 -3.51 -12.74
CA SER A 224 5.34 -3.97 -13.32
C SER A 224 5.40 -5.42 -13.74
N GLU A 225 6.49 -5.87 -14.37
CA GLU A 225 6.70 -7.26 -14.76
C GLU A 225 6.71 -8.20 -13.54
N LYS A 226 7.31 -7.76 -12.43
CA LYS A 226 7.29 -8.50 -11.17
C LYS A 226 5.87 -8.59 -10.59
N LEU A 227 5.08 -7.51 -10.68
CA LEU A 227 3.69 -7.50 -10.22
C LEU A 227 2.75 -8.32 -11.09
N ASP A 228 2.92 -8.27 -12.41
CA ASP A 228 2.07 -9.01 -13.35
C ASP A 228 2.24 -10.53 -13.20
N THR A 229 3.46 -10.97 -12.83
CA THR A 229 3.77 -12.37 -12.52
C THR A 229 3.46 -12.77 -11.07
N PHE A 230 3.05 -11.82 -10.22
CA PHE A 230 2.79 -12.07 -8.81
C PHE A 230 1.34 -12.54 -8.60
N PRO A 231 1.11 -13.69 -7.92
CA PRO A 231 -0.22 -14.27 -7.77
C PRO A 231 -1.03 -13.53 -6.68
N VAL A 232 -1.50 -12.32 -6.98
CA VAL A 232 -2.31 -11.50 -6.06
C VAL A 232 -3.57 -12.24 -5.58
N SER A 233 -4.13 -13.12 -6.42
CA SER A 233 -5.30 -13.95 -6.11
C SER A 233 -5.02 -15.04 -5.06
N GLU A 234 -3.79 -15.56 -4.98
CA GLU A 234 -3.44 -16.65 -4.05
C GLU A 234 -3.22 -16.12 -2.63
N LEU A 235 -2.83 -14.86 -2.47
CA LEU A 235 -2.54 -14.22 -1.18
C LEU A 235 -3.77 -13.90 -0.35
N ARG A 236 -4.96 -13.82 -0.97
CA ARG A 236 -6.23 -13.73 -0.24
C ARG A 236 -6.56 -15.00 0.54
N SER A 237 -5.86 -16.08 0.21
CA SER A 237 -6.02 -17.41 0.79
C SER A 237 -4.92 -17.75 1.78
N ILE A 238 -3.92 -16.87 2.01
CA ILE A 238 -2.98 -17.05 3.11
C ILE A 238 -3.80 -16.78 4.38
N PRO A 239 -4.12 -17.81 5.18
CA PRO A 239 -4.72 -17.57 6.46
C PRO A 239 -3.72 -16.75 7.27
N VAL A 240 -4.20 -15.77 8.02
CA VAL A 240 -3.45 -15.07 9.08
C VAL A 240 -2.82 -16.06 10.09
N SER A 241 -3.15 -17.35 9.99
CA SER A 241 -2.75 -18.45 10.85
C SER A 241 -1.88 -19.49 10.12
N HIS A 242 -0.55 -19.34 10.22
CA HIS A 242 0.35 -20.48 10.47
C HIS A 242 1.15 -20.29 11.78
N GLY A 243 0.57 -19.55 12.72
CA GLY A 243 0.85 -19.72 14.13
C GLY A 243 -0.35 -20.42 14.75
N GLN A 244 -0.16 -21.60 15.33
CA GLN A 244 -1.14 -22.14 16.27
C GLN A 244 -0.82 -21.52 17.63
N LEU A 245 -1.82 -20.91 18.26
CA LEU A 245 -1.69 -20.45 19.64
C LEU A 245 -1.75 -21.72 20.51
N VAL A 246 -0.60 -22.15 21.05
CA VAL A 246 -0.54 -23.31 21.94
C VAL A 246 -0.64 -22.80 23.36
N VAL A 247 -1.60 -23.33 24.10
CA VAL A 247 -1.77 -23.08 25.53
C VAL A 247 -1.27 -24.31 26.27
N ASP A 248 -0.13 -24.21 26.92
CA ASP A 248 0.44 -25.25 27.78
C ASP A 248 0.49 -24.74 29.23
N GLY A 249 -0.50 -25.13 30.02
CA GLY A 249 -0.70 -24.62 31.37
C GLY A 249 -0.94 -23.10 31.40
N ASP A 250 -0.19 -22.38 32.23
CA ASP A 250 -0.22 -20.90 32.31
C ASP A 250 0.65 -20.21 31.24
N GLN A 251 1.30 -20.98 30.34
CA GLN A 251 2.12 -20.42 29.27
C GLN A 251 1.37 -20.42 27.93
N ILE A 252 1.45 -19.28 27.24
CA ILE A 252 0.86 -19.08 25.92
C ILE A 252 2.00 -18.70 24.97
N TYR A 253 2.29 -19.57 24.02
CA TYR A 253 3.30 -19.33 22.98
C TYR A 253 2.74 -19.65 21.60
N TRP A 254 3.31 -18.99 20.59
CA TRP A 254 2.98 -19.20 19.19
C TRP A 254 3.90 -20.26 18.60
N GLU A 255 3.36 -21.42 18.24
CA GLU A 255 4.14 -22.44 17.54
C GLU A 255 4.25 -22.05 16.06
N LEU A 256 5.37 -21.39 15.71
CA LEU A 256 5.73 -21.04 14.34
C LEU A 256 6.07 -22.32 13.57
N SER A 257 5.09 -22.88 12.85
CA SER A 257 5.35 -23.98 11.94
C SER A 257 6.05 -23.45 10.68
N VAL A 258 7.39 -23.43 10.75
CA VAL A 258 8.36 -23.45 9.65
C VAL A 258 8.09 -22.51 8.46
N LEU A 259 8.50 -21.24 8.58
CA LEU A 259 9.26 -20.51 7.54
C LEU A 259 10.13 -19.43 8.22
N GLY A 260 11.12 -19.85 9.01
CA GLY A 260 12.35 -19.08 9.26
C GLY A 260 12.27 -17.62 9.75
N LEU A 261 11.15 -17.15 10.31
CA LEU A 261 11.07 -15.80 10.87
C LEU A 261 11.68 -15.78 12.28
N ASN A 262 12.88 -15.22 12.38
CA ASN A 262 13.63 -15.06 13.61
C ASN A 262 13.08 -13.86 14.40
N LEU A 263 11.90 -14.03 15.01
CA LEU A 263 11.30 -13.01 15.89
C LEU A 263 11.81 -13.19 17.33
N ASN A 264 12.34 -12.11 17.90
CA ASN A 264 12.89 -12.04 19.25
C ASN A 264 11.78 -12.35 20.30
N PRO A 265 12.04 -13.13 21.39
CA PRO A 265 10.99 -13.57 22.32
C PRO A 265 10.09 -12.47 22.89
N GLY A 266 10.63 -11.27 23.18
CA GLY A 266 9.83 -10.13 23.66
C GLY A 266 8.83 -9.58 22.62
N LYS A 267 9.05 -9.85 21.33
CA LYS A 267 8.17 -9.44 20.22
C LYS A 267 6.95 -10.37 20.08
N ILE A 268 7.08 -11.63 20.53
CA ILE A 268 6.02 -12.64 20.50
C ILE A 268 4.94 -12.33 21.56
N GLU A 269 5.34 -11.83 22.73
CA GLU A 269 4.40 -11.45 23.80
C GLU A 269 3.49 -10.28 23.39
N LEU A 270 4.03 -9.25 22.75
CA LEU A 270 3.26 -8.07 22.31
C LEU A 270 2.22 -8.42 21.23
N LEU A 271 2.58 -9.25 20.25
CA LEU A 271 1.63 -9.80 19.28
C LEU A 271 0.58 -10.69 19.95
N GLY A 272 1.01 -11.52 20.92
CA GLY A 272 0.13 -12.36 21.72
C GLY A 272 -0.90 -11.58 22.55
N MET A 273 -0.54 -10.40 23.06
CA MET A 273 -1.46 -9.49 23.76
C MET A 273 -2.46 -8.84 22.80
N PHE A 274 -2.00 -8.44 21.60
CA PHE A 274 -2.85 -7.86 20.56
C PHE A 274 -3.92 -8.86 20.08
N VAL A 275 -3.54 -10.12 19.84
CA VAL A 275 -4.45 -11.18 19.41
C VAL A 275 -5.39 -11.65 20.52
N ARG A 276 -4.91 -11.78 21.77
CA ARG A 276 -5.77 -12.10 22.94
C ARG A 276 -6.86 -11.06 23.17
N GLY A 277 -6.60 -9.80 22.84
CA GLY A 277 -7.62 -8.74 22.85
C GLY A 277 -8.75 -8.99 21.84
N PHE A 278 -8.46 -9.56 20.67
CA PHE A 278 -9.47 -9.84 19.64
C PHE A 278 -10.33 -11.08 19.94
N CYS A 279 -9.82 -12.07 20.68
CA CYS A 279 -10.52 -13.34 20.96
C CYS A 279 -11.32 -13.38 22.27
N GLY A 280 -11.53 -12.24 22.94
CA GLY A 280 -12.29 -12.18 24.19
C GLY A 280 -13.80 -12.34 23.99
N GLY A 281 -14.29 -13.58 23.89
CA GLY A 281 -15.72 -13.85 23.81
C GLY A 281 -16.17 -15.29 23.61
N GLN A 282 -15.46 -16.30 24.13
CA GLN A 282 -16.08 -17.62 24.35
C GLN A 282 -15.66 -18.16 25.72
N SER A 283 -16.60 -18.19 26.65
CA SER A 283 -16.52 -19.08 27.80
C SER A 283 -16.65 -20.51 27.29
N LEU A 284 -15.55 -21.24 27.15
CA LEU A 284 -15.61 -22.68 27.01
C LEU A 284 -15.53 -23.28 28.40
N ASN A 285 -16.71 -23.69 28.87
CA ASN A 285 -16.91 -24.46 30.08
C ASN A 285 -15.95 -25.65 30.10
N SER A 286 -15.33 -25.84 31.25
CA SER A 286 -14.71 -27.09 31.67
C SER A 286 -15.68 -28.26 31.45
N SER A 287 -15.27 -29.25 30.66
CA SER A 287 -15.72 -30.63 30.83
C SER A 287 -14.65 -31.57 30.28
N SER A 288 -13.96 -32.17 31.24
CA SER A 288 -13.25 -33.43 31.10
C SER A 288 -14.10 -34.50 30.43
N GLU A 289 -13.55 -35.20 29.45
CA GLU A 289 -13.76 -36.65 29.33
C GLU A 289 -12.63 -37.29 28.51
N LEU A 290 -11.86 -38.12 29.21
CA LEU A 290 -10.96 -39.10 28.64
C LEU A 290 -11.77 -40.08 27.76
N SER A 291 -11.23 -40.51 26.62
CA SER A 291 -10.62 -41.85 26.47
C SER A 291 -10.61 -42.39 25.02
N ARG A 292 -9.48 -43.05 24.73
CA ARG A 292 -9.25 -44.19 23.81
C ARG A 292 -9.26 -43.96 22.30
N SER A 293 -8.06 -44.07 21.75
CA SER A 293 -7.82 -44.84 20.52
C SER A 293 -6.52 -45.64 20.66
N TYR A 294 -6.61 -46.88 20.17
CA TYR A 294 -5.55 -47.86 19.98
C TYR A 294 -4.39 -47.33 19.13
#